data_AF-A0A958SUS0-F1
#
_entry.id   AF-A0A958SUS0-F1
#
_cell.length_a   1.000
_cell.length_b   1.000
_cell.length_c   1.000
_cell.angle_alpha   90.00
_cell.angle_beta   90.00
_cell.angle_gamma   90.00
#
_symmetry.space_group_name_H-M   'P 1'
#
loop_
_entity.id
_entity.type
_entity.pdbx_description
1 polymer ?
#
loop_
_entity_poly.entity_id
_entity_poly.type
_entity_poly.pdbx_seq_one_letter_code
_entity_poly.pdbx_strand_id
1 'polypeptide(L)'
;MKLRFSSIFIVFLLVSNCQKNTTVVPAENQQPLINYVNPFIGTGGHGHTYPGATMPFGMMQLSPDTRLEGWDGCSGYHYTDDYIYGFSHTHLSGTGISDYGDVLLMPTNEASFNNGADGKKGYRAHFSHANETAEPGYYKVHLDSTNIDVELTVSKRSGIHNYQFPSKENQFVVLDLEHRDKVLSHAIEQVSNRAFQGHRHSAAWASNQKLFYYLEFSEEVRSIDYNSKENPTKAIFHFNNPNNNPIEVKIGISAVDETGAKNNLQTEIGNKTFDQVKQEAQDAWEQELGKIVVESSNADYKTNFYTALYHTMIAPNLYQDVDGRYRGMDMKIHQTKDFDYYTVFSLWDTYRAAHPLYTII
;
A
#
# COMPACT_ATOMS: atom_id res chain seq x y z
N MET A 1 -84.74 -2.84 -59.97
CA MET A 1 -83.59 -2.00 -59.56
C MET A 1 -83.09 -2.51 -58.21
N LYS A 2 -82.01 -3.30 -58.18
CA LYS A 2 -81.47 -3.93 -56.96
C LYS A 2 -80.31 -3.08 -56.43
N LEU A 3 -80.41 -2.54 -55.22
CA LEU A 3 -79.26 -1.97 -54.50
C LEU A 3 -78.70 -3.00 -53.52
N ARG A 4 -77.39 -3.25 -53.60
CA ARG A 4 -76.61 -4.09 -52.70
C ARG A 4 -76.02 -3.21 -51.59
N PHE A 5 -76.26 -3.56 -50.33
CA PHE A 5 -75.48 -3.09 -49.19
C PHE A 5 -74.19 -3.91 -49.08
N SER A 6 -73.03 -3.27 -49.05
CA SER A 6 -71.76 -3.90 -48.70
C SER A 6 -71.40 -3.55 -47.26
N SER A 7 -71.30 -4.58 -46.41
CA SER A 7 -70.84 -4.47 -45.02
C SER A 7 -69.32 -4.35 -44.99
N ILE A 8 -68.80 -3.29 -44.35
CA ILE A 8 -67.38 -3.11 -44.05
C ILE A 8 -67.08 -3.81 -42.72
N PHE A 9 -66.18 -4.79 -42.74
CA PHE A 9 -65.66 -5.48 -41.57
C PHE A 9 -64.43 -4.70 -41.05
N ILE A 10 -64.54 -4.03 -39.90
CA ILE A 10 -63.41 -3.39 -39.22
C ILE A 10 -62.77 -4.44 -38.32
N VAL A 11 -61.57 -4.91 -38.69
CA VAL A 11 -60.73 -5.77 -37.84
C VAL A 11 -59.95 -4.87 -36.88
N PHE A 12 -60.33 -4.89 -35.60
CA PHE A 12 -59.55 -4.27 -34.52
C PHE A 12 -58.33 -5.16 -34.21
N LEU A 13 -57.15 -4.76 -34.70
CA LEU A 13 -55.88 -5.34 -34.28
C LEU A 13 -55.53 -4.82 -32.87
N LEU A 14 -55.78 -5.63 -31.85
CA LEU A 14 -55.29 -5.41 -30.50
C LEU A 14 -53.77 -5.60 -30.50
N VAL A 15 -53.04 -4.49 -30.57
CA VAL A 15 -51.59 -4.47 -30.32
C VAL A 15 -51.39 -4.65 -28.82
N SER A 16 -51.24 -5.89 -28.37
CA SER A 16 -50.79 -6.19 -27.01
C SER A 16 -49.35 -5.73 -26.85
N ASN A 17 -49.18 -4.53 -26.29
CA ASN A 17 -47.89 -3.99 -25.90
C ASN A 17 -47.33 -4.83 -24.73
N CYS A 18 -46.62 -5.92 -25.05
CA CYS A 18 -45.82 -6.66 -24.08
C CYS A 18 -44.63 -5.78 -23.67
N GLN A 19 -44.87 -4.82 -22.78
CA GLN A 19 -43.82 -4.28 -21.94
C GLN A 19 -43.36 -5.42 -21.03
N LYS A 20 -42.30 -6.13 -21.43
CA LYS A 20 -41.53 -6.95 -20.49
C LYS A 20 -40.96 -6.00 -19.45
N ASN A 21 -41.69 -5.83 -18.35
CA ASN A 21 -41.14 -5.29 -17.12
C ASN A 21 -40.04 -6.28 -16.70
N THR A 22 -38.82 -5.99 -17.12
CA THR A 22 -37.65 -6.75 -16.72
C THR A 22 -37.38 -6.31 -15.29
N THR A 23 -37.84 -7.12 -14.34
CA THR A 23 -37.52 -6.90 -12.93
C THR A 23 -36.01 -7.04 -12.79
N VAL A 24 -35.31 -5.91 -12.62
CA VAL A 24 -33.88 -5.92 -12.34
C VAL A 24 -33.74 -6.42 -10.90
N VAL A 25 -33.34 -7.68 -10.76
CA VAL A 25 -32.96 -8.22 -9.46
C VAL A 25 -31.57 -7.66 -9.14
N PRO A 26 -31.36 -7.01 -7.99
CA PRO A 26 -30.03 -6.57 -7.57
C PRO A 26 -29.08 -7.76 -7.52
N ALA A 27 -27.85 -7.57 -7.98
CA ALA A 27 -26.82 -8.59 -7.86
C ALA A 27 -26.59 -8.93 -6.38
N GLU A 28 -26.49 -10.22 -6.06
CA GLU A 28 -26.26 -10.67 -4.68
C GLU A 28 -24.80 -11.06 -4.45
N ASN A 29 -24.22 -10.59 -3.35
CA ASN A 29 -22.87 -10.99 -2.96
C ASN A 29 -22.89 -12.34 -2.23
N GLN A 30 -22.06 -13.28 -2.68
CA GLN A 30 -22.01 -14.66 -2.16
C GLN A 30 -20.91 -14.86 -1.09
N GLN A 31 -19.91 -13.98 -1.03
CA GLN A 31 -18.78 -14.02 -0.09
C GLN A 31 -18.10 -12.64 -0.01
N PRO A 32 -17.27 -12.33 0.99
CA PRO A 32 -16.52 -11.07 1.02
C PRO A 32 -15.81 -10.80 -0.32
N LEU A 33 -16.03 -9.62 -0.90
CA LEU A 33 -15.50 -9.21 -2.20
C LEU A 33 -13.98 -9.09 -2.20
N ILE A 34 -13.39 -8.76 -1.06
CA ILE A 34 -11.93 -8.75 -0.87
C ILE A 34 -11.29 -10.10 -1.24
N ASN A 35 -12.01 -11.22 -1.10
CA ASN A 35 -11.50 -12.57 -1.42
C ASN A 35 -11.26 -12.78 -2.91
N TYR A 36 -11.80 -11.91 -3.78
CA TYR A 36 -11.53 -11.97 -5.21
C TYR A 36 -10.30 -11.16 -5.62
N VAL A 37 -9.80 -10.26 -4.78
CA VAL A 37 -8.66 -9.42 -5.13
C VAL A 37 -7.37 -10.21 -5.04
N ASN A 38 -6.55 -10.14 -6.08
CA ASN A 38 -5.20 -10.68 -6.09
C ASN A 38 -4.17 -9.56 -6.36
N PRO A 39 -3.55 -8.99 -5.31
CA PRO A 39 -2.58 -7.90 -5.46
C PRO A 39 -1.34 -8.25 -6.29
N PHE A 40 -1.05 -9.53 -6.55
CA PHE A 40 0.06 -9.93 -7.42
C PHE A 40 -0.23 -9.71 -8.92
N ILE A 41 -1.49 -9.57 -9.34
CA ILE A 41 -1.80 -9.30 -10.75
C ILE A 41 -1.24 -7.92 -11.12
N GLY A 42 -0.34 -7.87 -12.10
CA GLY A 42 0.34 -6.63 -12.53
C GLY A 42 1.72 -6.41 -11.90
N THR A 43 2.13 -7.25 -10.94
CA THR A 43 3.46 -7.16 -10.31
C THR A 43 4.58 -7.80 -11.14
N GLY A 44 4.24 -8.51 -12.22
CA GLY A 44 5.18 -9.03 -13.21
C GLY A 44 4.93 -8.48 -14.61
N GLY A 45 5.82 -8.80 -15.55
CA GLY A 45 5.73 -8.25 -16.90
C GLY A 45 5.95 -6.73 -16.86
N HIS A 46 4.97 -5.96 -17.30
CA HIS A 46 5.08 -4.49 -17.41
C HIS A 46 3.90 -3.76 -16.72
N GLY A 47 3.29 -4.40 -15.73
CA GLY A 47 2.19 -3.78 -14.97
C GLY A 47 2.66 -2.77 -13.94
N HIS A 48 3.82 -3.02 -13.31
CA HIS A 48 4.44 -2.16 -12.30
C HIS A 48 3.52 -1.85 -11.11
N THR A 49 2.70 -2.82 -10.68
CA THR A 49 1.98 -2.70 -9.41
C THR A 49 2.84 -3.21 -8.25
N TYR A 50 2.36 -3.07 -7.02
CA TYR A 50 3.01 -3.60 -5.82
C TYR A 50 2.01 -4.46 -5.02
N PRO A 51 2.46 -5.52 -4.34
CA PRO A 51 1.57 -6.43 -3.59
C PRO A 51 1.32 -5.98 -2.14
N GLY A 52 2.00 -4.93 -1.67
CA GLY A 52 1.95 -4.48 -0.29
C GLY A 52 0.59 -4.00 0.21
N ALA A 53 0.51 -3.84 1.53
CA ALA A 53 -0.66 -3.35 2.22
C ALA A 53 -0.87 -1.84 1.93
N THR A 54 -2.09 -1.47 1.53
CA THR A 54 -2.51 -0.07 1.38
C THR A 54 -4.00 0.06 1.69
N MET A 55 -4.44 1.25 2.07
CA MET A 55 -5.86 1.62 2.20
C MET A 55 -6.38 2.16 0.86
N PRO A 56 -7.70 2.13 0.60
CA PRO A 56 -8.27 2.89 -0.51
C PRO A 56 -7.83 4.36 -0.41
N PHE A 57 -7.18 4.85 -1.46
CA PHE A 57 -6.62 6.19 -1.61
C PHE A 57 -5.68 6.60 -0.47
N GLY A 58 -5.05 5.63 0.20
CA GLY A 58 -4.18 5.85 1.35
C GLY A 58 -2.90 6.61 1.01
N MET A 59 -2.33 7.26 2.02
CA MET A 59 -0.99 7.85 2.00
C MET A 59 0.10 6.77 2.19
N MET A 60 -0.21 5.70 2.92
CA MET A 60 0.70 4.58 3.19
C MET A 60 0.58 3.48 2.12
N GLN A 61 1.71 3.09 1.54
CA GLN A 61 1.84 1.91 0.67
C GLN A 61 2.95 1.04 1.25
N LEU A 62 2.64 0.20 2.23
CA LEU A 62 3.64 -0.59 2.93
C LEU A 62 3.89 -1.91 2.19
N SER A 63 4.99 -1.96 1.42
CA SER A 63 5.25 -3.03 0.45
C SER A 63 6.69 -3.52 0.46
N PRO A 64 6.95 -4.80 0.10
CA PRO A 64 8.30 -5.28 -0.21
C PRO A 64 8.93 -4.59 -1.42
N ASP A 65 10.25 -4.40 -1.35
CA ASP A 65 11.12 -3.95 -2.43
C ASP A 65 12.03 -5.09 -2.90
N THR A 66 11.86 -5.57 -4.14
CA THR A 66 12.70 -6.62 -4.76
C THR A 66 13.62 -6.08 -5.85
N ARG A 67 13.37 -4.86 -6.35
CA ARG A 67 14.09 -4.29 -7.49
C ARG A 67 14.52 -2.84 -7.23
N LEU A 68 15.82 -2.59 -7.34
CA LEU A 68 16.41 -1.28 -7.00
C LEU A 68 16.37 -0.27 -8.14
N GLU A 69 16.44 -0.74 -9.39
CA GLU A 69 16.58 0.11 -10.58
C GLU A 69 15.82 -0.50 -11.77
N GLY A 70 15.76 0.27 -12.87
CA GLY A 70 15.22 -0.20 -14.15
C GLY A 70 13.71 0.05 -14.31
N TRP A 71 13.25 -0.09 -15.55
CA TRP A 71 11.88 0.27 -15.93
C TRP A 71 10.83 -0.62 -15.27
N ASP A 72 11.03 -1.95 -15.22
CA ASP A 72 10.06 -2.81 -14.50
C ASP A 72 10.19 -2.75 -12.97
N GLY A 73 11.10 -1.93 -12.44
CA GLY A 73 11.27 -1.71 -11.00
C GLY A 73 10.59 -0.44 -10.48
N CYS A 74 9.68 0.18 -11.25
CA CYS A 74 9.08 1.47 -10.88
C CYS A 74 8.32 1.43 -9.55
N SER A 75 7.64 0.32 -9.25
CA SER A 75 6.89 0.11 -8.00
C SER A 75 7.71 -0.53 -6.89
N GLY A 76 9.02 -0.73 -7.06
CA GLY A 76 9.89 -1.39 -6.08
C GLY A 76 9.83 -2.92 -6.10
N TYR A 77 8.74 -3.52 -6.59
CA TYR A 77 8.53 -4.97 -6.64
C TYR A 77 8.39 -5.51 -8.06
N HIS A 78 8.98 -6.68 -8.31
CA HIS A 78 8.76 -7.46 -9.52
C HIS A 78 8.65 -8.96 -9.20
N TYR A 79 7.57 -9.62 -9.68
CA TYR A 79 7.21 -11.03 -9.38
C TYR A 79 8.19 -12.09 -9.90
N THR A 80 9.29 -11.71 -10.56
CA THR A 80 10.30 -12.68 -11.02
C THR A 80 11.57 -12.65 -10.20
N ASP A 81 11.62 -11.77 -9.20
CA ASP A 81 12.82 -11.51 -8.43
C ASP A 81 12.77 -12.35 -7.15
N ASP A 82 13.87 -13.04 -6.81
CA ASP A 82 13.92 -14.00 -5.71
C ASP A 82 14.45 -13.41 -4.38
N TYR A 83 14.69 -12.10 -4.33
CA TYR A 83 15.25 -11.41 -3.16
C TYR A 83 14.44 -10.17 -2.78
N ILE A 84 14.16 -10.03 -1.49
CA ILE A 84 13.62 -8.81 -0.89
C ILE A 84 14.77 -8.03 -0.23
N TYR A 85 14.89 -6.75 -0.59
CA TYR A 85 15.81 -5.81 0.05
C TYR A 85 15.21 -5.21 1.32
N GLY A 86 13.89 -5.14 1.43
CA GLY A 86 13.20 -4.70 2.64
C GLY A 86 11.79 -4.26 2.33
N PHE A 87 11.22 -3.48 3.25
CA PHE A 87 9.84 -3.02 3.19
C PHE A 87 9.82 -1.50 3.40
N SER A 88 9.44 -0.76 2.37
CA SER A 88 9.33 0.70 2.40
C SER A 88 7.86 1.15 2.41
N HIS A 89 7.63 2.46 2.58
CA HIS A 89 6.34 2.99 3.03
C HIS A 89 5.58 3.80 1.98
N THR A 90 6.21 4.05 0.83
CA THR A 90 5.65 4.85 -0.27
C THR A 90 5.97 4.18 -1.59
N HIS A 91 4.96 4.02 -2.45
CA HIS A 91 5.11 3.36 -3.74
C HIS A 91 4.18 3.99 -4.79
N LEU A 92 4.64 4.01 -6.04
CA LEU A 92 3.81 4.37 -7.19
C LEU A 92 3.33 3.09 -7.87
N SER A 93 2.05 3.05 -8.25
CA SER A 93 1.47 1.90 -8.96
C SER A 93 1.23 2.21 -10.42
N GLY A 94 1.75 1.36 -11.30
CA GLY A 94 1.53 1.42 -12.75
C GLY A 94 2.30 2.50 -13.49
N THR A 95 3.29 3.14 -12.85
CA THR A 95 4.05 4.22 -13.49
C THR A 95 5.16 3.68 -14.39
N GLY A 96 5.51 4.46 -15.41
CA GLY A 96 6.68 4.20 -16.28
C GLY A 96 7.97 4.87 -15.81
N ILE A 97 7.95 5.49 -14.62
CA ILE A 97 9.10 6.11 -13.97
C ILE A 97 9.05 5.84 -12.47
N SER A 98 10.21 5.60 -11.89
CA SER A 98 10.40 5.39 -10.46
C SER A 98 10.43 6.70 -9.68
N ASP A 99 9.84 6.67 -8.48
CA ASP A 99 10.08 7.59 -7.37
C ASP A 99 9.75 6.82 -6.06
N TYR A 100 9.69 7.51 -4.92
CA TYR A 100 9.30 6.96 -3.62
C TYR A 100 10.26 5.85 -3.12
N GLY A 101 9.77 4.78 -2.49
CA GLY A 101 10.60 3.81 -1.77
C GLY A 101 11.18 4.38 -0.48
N ASP A 102 10.41 5.24 0.21
CA ASP A 102 10.90 5.97 1.38
C ASP A 102 10.92 5.11 2.65
N VAL A 103 11.98 5.28 3.45
CA VAL A 103 12.16 4.68 4.79
C VAL A 103 12.07 3.15 4.71
N LEU A 104 13.14 2.50 4.26
CA LEU A 104 13.16 1.05 4.18
C LEU A 104 13.48 0.44 5.56
N LEU A 105 12.65 -0.52 5.98
CA LEU A 105 12.92 -1.39 7.12
C LEU A 105 13.18 -2.82 6.66
N MET A 106 14.12 -3.52 7.29
CA MET A 106 14.38 -4.93 7.00
C MET A 106 14.73 -5.70 8.29
N PRO A 107 13.94 -6.71 8.70
CA PRO A 107 14.34 -7.61 9.77
C PRO A 107 15.43 -8.57 9.28
N THR A 108 16.45 -8.80 10.10
CA THR A 108 17.56 -9.70 9.73
C THR A 108 18.20 -10.31 10.97
N ASN A 109 18.89 -11.44 10.78
CA ASN A 109 19.65 -12.13 11.83
C ASN A 109 21.16 -11.85 11.75
N GLU A 110 21.57 -10.91 10.89
CA GLU A 110 22.95 -10.45 10.80
C GLU A 110 23.02 -8.92 10.72
N ALA A 111 23.81 -8.33 11.61
CA ALA A 111 24.06 -6.89 11.60
C ALA A 111 25.00 -6.52 10.42
N SER A 112 24.41 -6.09 9.30
CA SER A 112 25.13 -5.61 8.12
C SER A 112 24.43 -4.39 7.52
N PHE A 113 25.21 -3.40 7.07
CA PHE A 113 24.72 -2.23 6.32
C PHE A 113 24.73 -2.41 4.80
N ASN A 114 25.36 -3.49 4.31
CA ASN A 114 25.31 -3.82 2.89
C ASN A 114 23.96 -4.46 2.59
N ASN A 115 23.28 -4.00 1.54
CA ASN A 115 22.00 -4.56 1.09
C ASN A 115 22.16 -5.87 0.29
N GLY A 116 23.38 -6.20 -0.14
CA GLY A 116 23.70 -7.42 -0.89
C GLY A 116 23.49 -7.32 -2.41
N ALA A 117 23.08 -6.16 -2.94
CA ALA A 117 22.88 -5.96 -4.38
C ALA A 117 24.18 -6.10 -5.19
N ASP A 118 25.31 -5.82 -4.56
CA ASP A 118 26.65 -5.95 -5.15
C ASP A 118 27.18 -7.39 -5.18
N GLY A 119 26.35 -8.37 -4.81
CA GLY A 119 26.70 -9.78 -4.73
C GLY A 119 27.49 -10.17 -3.48
N LYS A 120 27.84 -9.22 -2.61
CA LYS A 120 28.43 -9.53 -1.31
C LYS A 120 27.33 -9.87 -0.31
N LYS A 121 27.75 -10.40 0.85
CA LYS A 121 26.85 -10.66 1.97
C LYS A 121 26.20 -9.34 2.43
N GLY A 122 24.88 -9.37 2.61
CA GLY A 122 24.08 -8.22 2.99
C GLY A 122 22.75 -8.63 3.60
N TYR A 123 21.94 -7.66 4.00
CA TYR A 123 20.70 -7.90 4.73
C TYR A 123 19.53 -8.39 3.86
N ARG A 124 19.61 -8.31 2.52
CA ARG A 124 18.54 -8.85 1.66
C ARG A 124 18.30 -10.31 1.98
N ALA A 125 17.06 -10.74 1.86
CA ALA A 125 16.70 -12.13 2.10
C ALA A 125 16.11 -12.77 0.85
N HIS A 126 16.43 -14.04 0.64
CA HIS A 126 15.73 -14.86 -0.33
C HIS A 126 14.29 -15.10 0.15
N PHE A 127 13.34 -15.16 -0.78
CA PHE A 127 11.96 -15.55 -0.51
C PHE A 127 11.41 -16.38 -1.68
N SER A 128 10.21 -16.92 -1.51
CA SER A 128 9.48 -17.61 -2.56
C SER A 128 8.01 -17.25 -2.51
N HIS A 129 7.38 -17.11 -3.68
CA HIS A 129 5.94 -16.89 -3.79
C HIS A 129 5.09 -18.01 -3.17
N ALA A 130 5.67 -19.20 -2.95
CA ALA A 130 4.99 -20.28 -2.23
C ALA A 130 4.74 -19.94 -0.74
N ASN A 131 5.55 -19.04 -0.17
CA ASN A 131 5.47 -18.58 1.21
C ASN A 131 5.14 -17.08 1.29
N GLU A 132 4.45 -16.55 0.28
CA GLU A 132 4.06 -15.16 0.16
C GLU A 132 2.54 -15.08 0.02
N THR A 133 1.92 -14.08 0.61
CA THR A 133 0.46 -13.89 0.57
C THR A 133 0.15 -12.40 0.61
N ALA A 134 -0.78 -11.97 -0.23
CA ALA A 134 -1.22 -10.58 -0.30
C ALA A 134 -2.74 -10.52 -0.41
N GLU A 135 -3.35 -9.63 0.38
CA GLU A 135 -4.78 -9.37 0.45
C GLU A 135 -4.99 -7.85 0.52
N PRO A 136 -6.17 -7.31 0.18
CA PRO A 136 -6.42 -5.88 0.39
C PRO A 136 -6.15 -5.46 1.84
N GLY A 137 -5.20 -4.53 2.03
CA GLY A 137 -4.78 -4.05 3.34
C GLY A 137 -3.80 -4.95 4.11
N TYR A 138 -3.31 -6.05 3.54
CA TYR A 138 -2.42 -7.00 4.22
C TYR A 138 -1.40 -7.66 3.29
N TYR A 139 -0.17 -7.82 3.77
CA TYR A 139 0.87 -8.58 3.08
C TYR A 139 1.64 -9.47 4.08
N LYS A 140 2.06 -10.66 3.64
CA LYS A 140 2.86 -11.59 4.42
C LYS A 140 3.90 -12.28 3.55
N VAL A 141 5.09 -12.47 4.09
CA VAL A 141 6.14 -13.29 3.47
C VAL A 141 7.01 -13.99 4.50
N HIS A 142 7.46 -15.19 4.16
CA HIS A 142 8.56 -15.85 4.86
C HIS A 142 9.90 -15.56 4.16
N LEU A 143 10.87 -15.03 4.92
CA LEU A 143 12.21 -14.76 4.44
C LEU A 143 13.09 -16.01 4.61
N ASP A 144 13.16 -16.86 3.59
CA ASP A 144 13.77 -18.20 3.63
C ASP A 144 15.21 -18.19 4.15
N SER A 145 16.04 -17.23 3.73
CA SER A 145 17.46 -17.20 4.09
C SER A 145 17.72 -16.81 5.55
N THR A 146 16.77 -16.13 6.18
CA THR A 146 16.87 -15.68 7.59
C THR A 146 15.92 -16.43 8.52
N ASN A 147 14.96 -17.18 7.96
CA ASN A 147 13.87 -17.87 8.65
C ASN A 147 13.05 -16.90 9.52
N ILE A 148 12.65 -15.75 8.94
CA ILE A 148 11.88 -14.69 9.60
C ILE A 148 10.54 -14.56 8.89
N ASP A 149 9.43 -14.59 9.64
CA ASP A 149 8.12 -14.24 9.10
C ASP A 149 7.88 -12.74 9.23
N VAL A 150 7.37 -12.14 8.15
CA VAL A 150 7.00 -10.72 8.08
C VAL A 150 5.53 -10.59 7.73
N GLU A 151 4.80 -9.80 8.50
CA GLU A 151 3.42 -9.42 8.20
C GLU A 151 3.26 -7.90 8.25
N LEU A 152 2.49 -7.35 7.32
CA LEU A 152 2.32 -5.92 7.12
C LEU A 152 0.84 -5.57 7.04
N THR A 153 0.42 -4.50 7.70
CA THR A 153 -0.92 -3.90 7.58
C THR A 153 -0.83 -2.39 7.72
N VAL A 154 -1.91 -1.67 7.38
CA VAL A 154 -1.90 -0.20 7.30
C VAL A 154 -3.18 0.46 7.81
N SER A 155 -3.05 1.71 8.22
CA SER A 155 -4.12 2.71 8.23
C SER A 155 -3.92 3.69 7.06
N LYS A 156 -4.64 4.83 7.04
CA LYS A 156 -4.53 5.79 5.93
C LYS A 156 -3.11 6.38 5.81
N ARG A 157 -2.43 6.66 6.93
CA ARG A 157 -1.13 7.38 6.99
C ARG A 157 -0.07 6.65 7.81
N SER A 158 -0.39 5.46 8.29
CA SER A 158 0.46 4.71 9.20
C SER A 158 0.44 3.23 8.87
N GLY A 159 1.43 2.49 9.35
CA GLY A 159 1.61 1.06 9.10
C GLY A 159 2.04 0.31 10.35
N ILE A 160 1.81 -1.00 10.35
CA ILE A 160 2.34 -1.94 11.34
C ILE A 160 3.09 -3.04 10.61
N HIS A 161 4.32 -3.28 11.03
CA HIS A 161 5.10 -4.47 10.72
C HIS A 161 5.02 -5.42 11.90
N ASN A 162 4.92 -6.71 11.64
CA ASN A 162 5.05 -7.76 12.65
C ASN A 162 6.16 -8.74 12.20
N TYR A 163 7.22 -8.84 13.00
CA TYR A 163 8.39 -9.67 12.68
C TYR A 163 8.55 -10.81 13.67
N GLN A 164 8.38 -12.05 13.21
CA GLN A 164 8.67 -13.23 14.02
C GLN A 164 10.05 -13.78 13.67
N PHE A 165 10.99 -13.62 14.60
CA PHE A 165 12.34 -14.16 14.49
C PHE A 165 12.38 -15.65 14.87
N PRO A 166 13.35 -16.43 14.36
CA PRO A 166 13.46 -17.85 14.67
C PRO A 166 13.94 -18.12 16.10
N SER A 167 14.57 -17.14 16.74
CA SER A 167 15.06 -17.23 18.11
C SER A 167 15.23 -15.85 18.75
N LYS A 168 15.40 -15.82 20.07
CA LYS A 168 15.73 -14.62 20.85
C LYS A 168 17.13 -14.04 20.58
N GLU A 169 17.98 -14.76 19.86
CA GLU A 169 19.33 -14.31 19.50
C GLU A 169 19.30 -13.63 18.13
N ASN A 170 20.15 -12.62 17.95
CA ASN A 170 20.32 -11.90 16.68
C ASN A 170 19.01 -11.35 16.09
N GLN A 171 18.25 -10.62 16.90
CA GLN A 171 17.08 -9.91 16.43
C GLN A 171 17.49 -8.49 16.04
N PHE A 172 17.56 -8.22 14.74
CA PHE A 172 17.94 -6.91 14.22
C PHE A 172 16.90 -6.38 13.25
N VAL A 173 16.69 -5.06 13.29
CA VAL A 173 15.94 -4.34 12.26
C VAL A 173 16.86 -3.28 11.68
N VAL A 174 17.08 -3.35 10.37
CA VAL A 174 17.80 -2.34 9.60
C VAL A 174 16.83 -1.23 9.23
N LEU A 175 17.24 0.03 9.41
CA LEU A 175 16.66 1.20 8.77
C LEU A 175 17.65 1.70 7.72
N ASP A 176 17.23 1.73 6.46
CA ASP A 176 18.03 2.25 5.34
C ASP A 176 17.34 3.47 4.70
N LEU A 177 17.87 4.67 4.93
CA LEU A 177 17.38 5.89 4.28
C LEU A 177 18.01 6.12 2.90
N GLU A 178 19.03 5.35 2.50
CA GLU A 178 19.70 5.43 1.19
C GLU A 178 19.02 4.58 0.12
N HIS A 179 17.97 3.83 0.47
CA HIS A 179 17.29 2.94 -0.47
C HIS A 179 16.81 3.71 -1.72
N ARG A 180 17.24 3.25 -2.89
CA ARG A 180 16.89 3.75 -4.24
C ARG A 180 17.27 5.22 -4.46
N ASP A 181 16.34 6.13 -4.22
CA ASP A 181 16.46 7.52 -4.67
C ASP A 181 17.56 8.29 -3.93
N LYS A 182 18.09 9.33 -4.60
CA LYS A 182 19.17 10.14 -4.05
C LYS A 182 18.70 10.89 -2.80
N VAL A 183 19.33 10.62 -1.66
CA VAL A 183 19.11 11.35 -0.41
C VAL A 183 19.68 12.76 -0.51
N LEU A 184 18.84 13.76 -0.27
CA LEU A 184 19.20 15.18 -0.18
C LEU A 184 19.44 15.64 1.27
N SER A 185 18.65 15.10 2.19
CA SER A 185 18.71 15.41 3.62
C SER A 185 18.00 14.31 4.40
N HIS A 186 18.48 14.02 5.60
CA HIS A 186 17.95 12.96 6.44
C HIS A 186 18.17 13.30 7.91
N ALA A 187 17.43 12.62 8.78
CA ALA A 187 17.70 12.60 10.22
C ALA A 187 17.24 11.25 10.79
N ILE A 188 17.98 10.75 11.79
CA ILE A 188 17.59 9.60 12.61
C ILE A 188 17.77 10.04 14.06
N GLU A 189 16.66 10.24 14.76
CA GLU A 189 16.64 10.76 16.12
C GLU A 189 16.00 9.77 17.08
N GLN A 190 16.69 9.49 18.18
CA GLN A 190 16.15 8.67 19.26
C GLN A 190 15.27 9.52 20.19
N VAL A 191 14.00 9.16 20.30
CA VAL A 191 13.03 9.81 21.21
C VAL A 191 12.95 9.07 22.54
N SER A 192 13.04 7.74 22.51
CA SER A 192 13.13 6.88 23.70
C SER A 192 13.88 5.58 23.35
N ASN A 193 13.91 4.60 24.27
CA ASN A 193 14.41 3.25 23.96
C ASN A 193 13.46 2.44 23.05
N ARG A 194 12.28 2.98 22.69
CA ARG A 194 11.30 2.35 21.82
C ARG A 194 10.83 3.23 20.68
N ALA A 195 11.14 4.53 20.70
CA ALA A 195 10.62 5.47 19.72
C ALA A 195 11.73 6.25 19.02
N PHE A 196 11.59 6.40 17.70
CA PHE A 196 12.53 7.09 16.83
C PHE A 196 11.76 7.98 15.85
N GLN A 197 12.39 9.05 15.41
CA GLN A 197 11.79 9.97 14.44
C GLN A 197 12.84 10.48 13.47
N GLY A 198 12.38 11.15 12.42
CA GLY A 198 13.25 11.88 11.53
C GLY A 198 12.61 12.13 10.18
N HIS A 199 13.45 12.36 9.19
CA HIS A 199 13.01 12.63 7.83
C HIS A 199 13.92 11.98 6.80
N ARG A 200 13.37 11.79 5.61
CA ARG A 200 14.08 11.49 4.38
C ARG A 200 13.59 12.47 3.32
N HIS A 201 14.49 13.29 2.82
CA HIS A 201 14.25 14.12 1.65
C HIS A 201 15.05 13.56 0.49
N SER A 202 14.40 13.35 -0.66
CA SER A 202 14.99 12.67 -1.81
C SER A 202 14.77 13.44 -3.11
N ALA A 203 15.54 13.04 -4.13
CA ALA A 203 15.37 13.49 -5.50
C ALA A 203 15.39 12.29 -6.46
N ALA A 204 14.32 12.19 -7.25
CA ALA A 204 14.21 11.33 -8.43
C ALA A 204 13.37 12.03 -9.50
N TRP A 205 12.13 11.58 -9.73
CA TRP A 205 11.20 12.26 -10.63
C TRP A 205 10.70 13.57 -9.99
N ALA A 206 10.30 13.52 -8.72
CA ALA A 206 10.16 14.67 -7.85
C ALA A 206 11.54 15.11 -7.35
N SER A 207 11.94 16.35 -7.65
CA SER A 207 13.31 16.82 -7.39
C SER A 207 13.60 17.18 -5.93
N ASN A 208 12.59 17.19 -5.06
CA ASN A 208 12.71 17.58 -3.64
C ASN A 208 11.55 16.99 -2.83
N GLN A 209 11.41 15.67 -2.85
CA GLN A 209 10.40 14.95 -2.10
C GLN A 209 10.64 15.14 -0.60
N LYS A 210 9.56 15.36 0.16
CA LYS A 210 9.59 15.63 1.60
C LYS A 210 8.82 14.56 2.36
N LEU A 211 9.51 13.71 3.11
CA LEU A 211 8.88 12.72 3.97
C LEU A 211 9.48 12.75 5.37
N PHE A 212 8.59 12.75 6.36
CA PHE A 212 8.88 12.68 7.78
C PHE A 212 8.28 11.40 8.33
N TYR A 213 8.93 10.80 9.32
CA TYR A 213 8.49 9.54 9.91
C TYR A 213 8.61 9.55 11.43
N TYR A 214 7.78 8.72 12.05
CA TYR A 214 7.84 8.39 13.48
C TYR A 214 7.64 6.88 13.65
N LEU A 215 8.59 6.22 14.30
CA LEU A 215 8.66 4.78 14.53
C LEU A 215 8.47 4.47 16.02
N GLU A 216 7.67 3.45 16.34
CA GLU A 216 7.58 2.85 17.67
C GLU A 216 7.78 1.32 17.59
N PHE A 217 8.72 0.81 18.36
CA PHE A 217 8.97 -0.62 18.54
C PHE A 217 8.23 -1.13 19.79
N SER A 218 7.63 -2.32 19.68
CA SER A 218 7.03 -3.05 20.80
C SER A 218 8.07 -3.46 21.86
N GLU A 219 9.25 -3.87 21.41
CA GLU A 219 10.37 -4.32 22.25
C GLU A 219 11.41 -3.21 22.42
N GLU A 220 12.13 -3.22 23.56
CA GLU A 220 13.17 -2.22 23.82
C GLU A 220 14.39 -2.40 22.92
N VAL A 221 14.86 -1.30 22.33
CA VAL A 221 16.13 -1.23 21.63
C VAL A 221 17.25 -1.14 22.66
N ARG A 222 18.06 -2.19 22.74
CA ARG A 222 19.23 -2.33 23.61
C ARG A 222 20.39 -1.46 23.14
N SER A 223 20.67 -1.46 21.85
CA SER A 223 21.76 -0.73 21.22
C SER A 223 21.47 -0.46 19.75
N ILE A 224 22.19 0.51 19.19
CA ILE A 224 22.03 0.93 17.80
C ILE A 224 23.41 1.01 17.18
N ASP A 225 23.60 0.31 16.07
CA ASP A 225 24.76 0.54 15.21
C ASP A 225 24.37 1.55 14.14
N TYR A 226 25.28 2.48 13.83
CA TYR A 226 25.12 3.43 12.74
C TYR A 226 26.19 3.20 11.68
N ASN A 227 25.84 3.40 10.40
CA ASN A 227 26.81 3.22 9.30
C ASN A 227 27.91 4.29 9.27
N SER A 228 27.69 5.42 9.94
CA SER A 228 28.65 6.50 10.12
C SER A 228 28.54 7.07 11.54
N LYS A 229 29.64 7.62 12.07
CA LYS A 229 29.65 8.38 13.33
C LYS A 229 29.02 9.76 13.18
N GLU A 230 29.23 10.37 12.02
CA GLU A 230 28.74 11.71 11.70
C GLU A 230 27.64 11.58 10.65
N ASN A 231 26.47 12.14 10.95
CA ASN A 231 25.31 12.19 10.05
C ASN A 231 24.94 10.82 9.44
N PRO A 232 24.49 9.84 10.27
CA PRO A 232 24.17 8.51 9.78
C PRO A 232 22.93 8.48 8.88
N THR A 233 23.00 7.65 7.85
CA THR A 233 21.92 7.39 6.89
C THR A 233 21.27 6.02 7.11
N LYS A 234 21.94 5.13 7.84
CA LYS A 234 21.42 3.81 8.19
C LYS A 234 21.63 3.52 9.67
N ALA A 235 20.70 2.76 10.24
CA ALA A 235 20.77 2.27 11.61
C ALA A 235 20.42 0.78 11.67
N ILE A 236 21.03 0.05 12.60
CA ILE A 236 20.65 -1.33 12.95
C ILE A 236 20.23 -1.32 14.41
N PHE A 237 18.95 -1.61 14.66
CA PHE A 237 18.39 -1.70 16.00
C PHE A 237 18.58 -3.10 16.56
N HIS A 238 19.15 -3.21 17.76
CA HIS A 238 19.32 -4.46 18.50
C HIS A 238 18.29 -4.54 19.60
N PHE A 239 17.56 -5.64 19.72
CA PHE A 239 16.44 -5.74 20.65
C PHE A 239 16.79 -6.53 21.92
N ASN A 240 16.13 -6.18 23.03
CA ASN A 240 16.07 -6.97 24.24
C ASN A 240 14.72 -7.70 24.32
N ASN A 241 14.63 -8.90 23.72
CA ASN A 241 13.39 -9.69 23.66
C ASN A 241 13.67 -11.17 24.00
N PRO A 242 13.88 -11.48 25.30
CA PRO A 242 14.31 -12.80 25.75
C PRO A 242 13.26 -13.91 25.55
N ASN A 243 12.00 -13.53 25.35
CA ASN A 243 10.88 -14.45 25.12
C ASN A 243 10.64 -14.73 23.63
N ASN A 244 11.38 -14.06 22.73
CA ASN A 244 11.18 -14.14 21.28
C ASN A 244 9.73 -13.85 20.86
N ASN A 245 9.10 -12.88 21.52
CA ASN A 245 7.83 -12.34 21.07
C ASN A 245 8.00 -11.73 19.66
N PRO A 246 6.96 -11.70 18.82
CA PRO A 246 7.02 -10.92 17.60
C PRO A 246 7.41 -9.47 17.89
N ILE A 247 8.35 -8.92 17.10
CA ILE A 247 8.70 -7.50 17.16
C ILE A 247 7.75 -6.76 16.24
N GLU A 248 6.77 -6.09 16.84
CA GLU A 248 5.90 -5.14 16.15
C GLU A 248 6.61 -3.78 15.97
N VAL A 249 6.54 -3.21 14.77
CA VAL A 249 6.99 -1.85 14.44
C VAL A 249 5.82 -1.04 13.92
N LYS A 250 5.41 -0.01 14.66
CA LYS A 250 4.40 0.95 14.23
C LYS A 250 5.11 2.15 13.60
N ILE A 251 4.60 2.63 12.47
CA ILE A 251 5.16 3.79 11.78
C ILE A 251 4.07 4.74 11.30
N GLY A 252 4.21 6.03 11.57
CA GLY A 252 3.46 7.08 10.89
C GLY A 252 4.35 7.85 9.93
N ILE A 253 3.78 8.30 8.82
CA ILE A 253 4.47 9.20 7.87
C ILE A 253 3.73 10.52 7.73
N SER A 254 4.45 11.58 7.36
CA SER A 254 3.89 12.91 7.11
C SER A 254 4.64 13.60 5.97
N ALA A 255 3.89 14.38 5.21
CA ALA A 255 4.43 15.28 4.20
C ALA A 255 4.79 16.64 4.79
N VAL A 256 4.66 16.86 6.11
CA VAL A 256 4.76 18.17 6.79
C VAL A 256 5.93 18.21 7.77
N ASP A 257 5.91 17.39 8.83
CA ASP A 257 6.93 17.31 9.88
C ASP A 257 6.81 16.02 10.74
N GLU A 258 7.80 15.77 11.61
CA GLU A 258 7.86 14.61 12.51
C GLU A 258 6.71 14.59 13.52
N THR A 259 6.23 15.78 13.93
CA THR A 259 5.08 15.89 14.83
C THR A 259 3.79 15.43 14.14
N GLY A 260 3.62 15.79 12.87
CA GLY A 260 2.55 15.28 12.01
C GLY A 260 2.60 13.76 11.87
N ALA A 261 3.79 13.21 11.59
CA ALA A 261 4.00 11.77 11.46
C ALA A 261 3.61 11.02 12.76
N LYS A 262 4.05 11.53 13.91
CA LYS A 262 3.68 11.01 15.23
C LYS A 262 2.17 11.08 15.47
N ASN A 263 1.55 12.22 15.20
CA ASN A 263 0.11 12.41 15.41
C ASN A 263 -0.73 11.51 14.50
N ASN A 264 -0.30 11.31 13.26
CA ASN A 264 -0.92 10.36 12.32
C ASN A 264 -0.90 8.94 12.91
N LEU A 265 0.25 8.48 13.41
CA LEU A 265 0.38 7.17 14.07
C LEU A 265 -0.53 7.03 15.29
N GLN A 266 -0.47 7.99 16.21
CA GLN A 266 -1.18 7.92 17.48
C GLN A 266 -2.71 7.99 17.30
N THR A 267 -3.18 8.77 16.31
CA THR A 267 -4.61 8.93 16.04
C THR A 267 -5.19 7.72 15.33
N GLU A 268 -4.50 7.17 14.33
CA GLU A 268 -5.05 6.12 13.48
C GLU A 268 -4.82 4.72 14.04
N ILE A 269 -3.64 4.47 14.62
CA ILE A 269 -3.25 3.17 15.17
C ILE A 269 -3.29 3.19 16.70
N GLY A 270 -2.56 4.10 17.35
CA GLY A 270 -2.48 4.18 18.81
C GLY A 270 -2.25 2.80 19.46
N ASN A 271 -3.16 2.39 20.35
CA ASN A 271 -3.07 1.11 21.07
C ASN A 271 -3.73 -0.09 20.35
N LYS A 272 -4.21 0.09 19.11
CA LYS A 272 -4.79 -1.03 18.33
C LYS A 272 -3.75 -2.11 18.09
N THR A 273 -4.22 -3.36 18.02
CA THR A 273 -3.41 -4.52 17.65
C THR A 273 -3.26 -4.62 16.13
N PHE A 274 -2.27 -5.39 15.67
CA PHE A 274 -2.11 -5.74 14.25
C PHE A 274 -3.43 -6.21 13.61
N ASP A 275 -4.10 -7.19 14.23
CA ASP A 275 -5.35 -7.75 13.71
C ASP A 275 -6.49 -6.72 13.63
N GLN A 276 -6.56 -5.78 14.58
CA GLN A 276 -7.56 -4.72 14.54
C GLN A 276 -7.33 -3.78 13.35
N VAL A 277 -6.08 -3.37 13.11
CA VAL A 277 -5.73 -2.51 11.98
C VAL A 277 -5.91 -3.24 10.65
N LYS A 278 -5.53 -4.52 10.57
CA LYS A 278 -5.84 -5.39 9.42
C LYS A 278 -7.33 -5.45 9.13
N GLN A 279 -8.16 -5.72 10.14
CA GLN A 279 -9.61 -5.80 9.96
C GLN A 279 -10.20 -4.47 9.50
N GLU A 280 -9.78 -3.34 10.10
CA GLU A 280 -10.24 -2.02 9.66
C GLU A 280 -9.86 -1.72 8.21
N ALA A 281 -8.67 -2.17 7.76
CA ALA A 281 -8.26 -2.01 6.36
C ALA A 281 -9.08 -2.89 5.41
N GLN A 282 -9.35 -4.14 5.79
CA GLN A 282 -10.16 -5.07 5.02
C GLN A 282 -11.63 -4.62 4.94
N ASP A 283 -12.18 -4.07 6.03
CA ASP A 283 -13.53 -3.52 6.06
C ASP A 283 -13.66 -2.30 5.12
N ALA A 284 -12.64 -1.43 5.10
CA ALA A 284 -12.61 -0.29 4.17
C ALA A 284 -12.57 -0.76 2.71
N TRP A 285 -11.79 -1.81 2.40
CA TRP A 285 -11.76 -2.40 1.06
C TRP A 285 -13.08 -3.07 0.70
N GLU A 286 -13.69 -3.82 1.61
CA GLU A 286 -14.99 -4.45 1.36
C GLU A 286 -16.07 -3.39 1.04
N GLN A 287 -16.06 -2.27 1.76
CA GLN A 287 -16.94 -1.14 1.47
C GLN A 287 -16.71 -0.56 0.07
N GLU A 288 -15.46 -0.32 -0.33
CA GLU A 288 -15.13 0.25 -1.63
C GLU A 288 -15.43 -0.70 -2.79
N LEU A 289 -15.08 -1.98 -2.66
CA LEU A 289 -15.40 -3.01 -3.66
C LEU A 289 -16.91 -3.26 -3.75
N GLY A 290 -17.63 -3.09 -2.63
CA GLY A 290 -19.10 -3.21 -2.54
C GLY A 290 -19.88 -2.17 -3.34
N LYS A 291 -19.22 -1.12 -3.84
CA LYS A 291 -19.82 -0.13 -4.76
C LYS A 291 -20.29 -0.76 -6.08
N ILE A 292 -19.67 -1.87 -6.50
CA ILE A 292 -20.11 -2.63 -7.67
C ILE A 292 -20.14 -4.12 -7.34
N VAL A 293 -21.35 -4.70 -7.34
CA VAL A 293 -21.55 -6.15 -7.19
C VAL A 293 -21.72 -6.77 -8.58
N VAL A 294 -20.84 -7.72 -8.94
CA VAL A 294 -20.90 -8.44 -10.22
C VAL A 294 -21.18 -9.92 -10.01
N GLU A 295 -22.07 -10.48 -10.84
CA GLU A 295 -22.37 -11.90 -10.85
C GLU A 295 -21.68 -12.59 -12.03
N SER A 296 -20.98 -13.69 -11.75
CA SER A 296 -20.38 -14.55 -12.76
C SER A 296 -20.18 -15.94 -12.16
N SER A 297 -20.47 -16.97 -12.95
CA SER A 297 -20.11 -18.35 -12.62
C SER A 297 -18.62 -18.62 -12.80
N ASN A 298 -17.89 -17.78 -13.53
CA ASN A 298 -16.45 -17.85 -13.67
C ASN A 298 -15.77 -16.99 -12.58
N ALA A 299 -15.00 -17.64 -11.70
CA ALA A 299 -14.25 -16.99 -10.63
C ALA A 299 -13.15 -16.06 -11.17
N ASP A 300 -12.48 -16.42 -12.27
CA ASP A 300 -11.41 -15.61 -12.86
C ASP A 300 -11.92 -14.24 -13.32
N TYR A 301 -13.17 -14.17 -13.80
CA TYR A 301 -13.78 -12.89 -14.17
C TYR A 301 -14.04 -12.00 -12.96
N LYS A 302 -14.42 -12.58 -11.82
CA LYS A 302 -14.57 -11.83 -10.57
C LYS A 302 -13.20 -11.39 -10.05
N THR A 303 -12.19 -12.25 -10.11
CA THR A 303 -10.82 -11.90 -9.73
C THR A 303 -10.27 -10.76 -10.57
N ASN A 304 -10.37 -10.85 -11.90
CA ASN A 304 -9.94 -9.78 -12.79
C ASN A 304 -10.70 -8.47 -12.52
N PHE A 305 -12.01 -8.53 -12.33
CA PHE A 305 -12.83 -7.35 -12.08
C PHE A 305 -12.48 -6.67 -10.76
N TYR A 306 -12.50 -7.40 -9.64
CA TYR A 306 -12.26 -6.82 -8.32
C TYR A 306 -10.80 -6.40 -8.14
N THR A 307 -9.85 -7.11 -8.75
CA THR A 307 -8.45 -6.68 -8.75
C THR A 307 -8.23 -5.41 -9.58
N ALA A 308 -8.89 -5.29 -10.74
CA ALA A 308 -8.85 -4.06 -11.51
C ALA A 308 -9.49 -2.89 -10.74
N LEU A 309 -10.64 -3.11 -10.11
CA LEU A 309 -11.31 -2.09 -9.28
C LEU A 309 -10.44 -1.65 -8.10
N TYR A 310 -9.82 -2.60 -7.40
CA TYR A 310 -8.80 -2.35 -6.37
C TYR A 310 -7.69 -1.42 -6.91
N HIS A 311 -7.10 -1.73 -8.06
CA HIS A 311 -6.06 -0.89 -8.66
C HIS A 311 -6.55 0.51 -9.08
N THR A 312 -7.84 0.72 -9.29
CA THR A 312 -8.36 2.08 -9.55
C THR A 312 -8.44 2.94 -8.30
N MET A 313 -8.41 2.32 -7.11
CA MET A 313 -8.64 2.96 -5.82
C MET A 313 -7.38 3.04 -4.95
N ILE A 314 -6.22 2.60 -5.42
CA ILE A 314 -4.94 2.79 -4.71
C ILE A 314 -4.34 4.19 -4.92
N ALA A 315 -4.77 4.91 -5.96
CA ALA A 315 -4.35 6.27 -6.28
C ALA A 315 -5.55 7.07 -6.84
N PRO A 316 -5.61 8.40 -6.67
CA PRO A 316 -4.60 9.30 -6.09
C PRO A 316 -4.41 9.10 -4.57
N ASN A 317 -3.26 9.50 -4.04
CA ASN A 317 -2.89 9.25 -2.64
C ASN A 317 -3.21 10.45 -1.75
N LEU A 318 -3.80 10.19 -0.58
CA LEU A 318 -3.98 11.19 0.47
C LEU A 318 -2.62 11.81 0.84
N TYR A 319 -2.58 13.14 0.94
CA TYR A 319 -1.33 13.90 1.15
C TYR A 319 -1.52 15.04 2.15
N GLN A 320 -2.32 14.79 3.19
CA GLN A 320 -2.53 15.68 4.34
C GLN A 320 -2.44 14.88 5.63
N ASP A 321 -1.97 15.49 6.70
CA ASP A 321 -1.97 14.91 8.05
C ASP A 321 -3.38 14.91 8.68
N VAL A 322 -3.55 14.19 9.79
CA VAL A 322 -4.84 14.08 10.52
C VAL A 322 -5.36 15.42 11.06
N ASP A 323 -4.47 16.40 11.24
CA ASP A 323 -4.83 17.76 11.65
C ASP A 323 -5.22 18.67 10.47
N GLY A 324 -5.17 18.15 9.24
CA GLY A 324 -5.48 18.86 8.01
C GLY A 324 -4.31 19.61 7.39
N ARG A 325 -3.10 19.56 7.99
CA ARG A 325 -1.92 20.20 7.41
C ARG A 325 -1.42 19.42 6.20
N TYR A 326 -1.01 20.13 5.15
CA TYR A 326 -0.41 19.53 3.96
C TYR A 326 0.62 20.47 3.35
N ARG A 327 1.53 19.92 2.55
CA ARG A 327 2.52 20.71 1.81
C ARG A 327 2.01 21.01 0.41
N GLY A 328 1.80 22.28 0.10
CA GLY A 328 1.35 22.73 -1.21
C GLY A 328 2.48 22.73 -2.24
N MET A 329 2.11 22.90 -3.51
CA MET A 329 3.06 23.04 -4.63
C MET A 329 3.98 24.26 -4.51
N ASP A 330 3.62 25.26 -3.70
CA ASP A 330 4.46 26.40 -3.35
C ASP A 330 5.48 26.10 -2.24
N MET A 331 5.57 24.83 -1.82
CA MET A 331 6.39 24.30 -0.73
C MET A 331 6.03 24.84 0.66
N LYS A 332 4.93 25.58 0.79
CA LYS A 332 4.42 26.06 2.09
C LYS A 332 3.49 25.03 2.71
N ILE A 333 3.36 25.12 4.03
CA ILE A 333 2.39 24.34 4.78
C ILE A 333 1.06 25.10 4.76
N HIS A 334 0.03 24.43 4.30
CA HIS A 334 -1.36 24.87 4.32
C HIS A 334 -2.14 23.98 5.28
N GLN A 335 -3.36 24.38 5.65
CA GLN A 335 -4.22 23.58 6.52
C GLN A 335 -5.68 23.70 6.11
N THR A 336 -6.37 22.57 6.00
CA THR A 336 -7.82 22.51 5.77
C THR A 336 -8.41 21.23 6.33
N LYS A 337 -9.68 21.28 6.73
CA LYS A 337 -10.49 20.07 7.02
C LYS A 337 -11.77 20.04 6.18
N ASP A 338 -11.93 20.97 5.24
CA ASP A 338 -13.11 21.07 4.38
C ASP A 338 -13.10 20.01 3.27
N PHE A 339 -11.91 19.49 2.93
CA PHE A 339 -11.69 18.43 1.96
C PHE A 339 -10.42 17.65 2.29
N ASP A 340 -10.29 16.46 1.70
CA ASP A 340 -9.03 15.71 1.72
C ASP A 340 -8.13 16.17 0.57
N TYR A 341 -6.88 16.55 0.89
CA TYR A 341 -5.85 16.89 -0.11
C TYR A 341 -5.17 15.62 -0.64
N TYR A 342 -5.08 15.51 -1.96
CA TYR A 342 -4.52 14.34 -2.66
C TYR A 342 -3.35 14.74 -3.58
N THR A 343 -2.49 13.76 -3.88
CA THR A 343 -1.38 13.83 -4.84
C THR A 343 -1.34 12.59 -5.73
N VAL A 344 -0.31 12.46 -6.57
CA VAL A 344 -0.14 11.40 -7.59
C VAL A 344 -1.25 11.46 -8.66
N PHE A 345 -1.20 12.51 -9.47
CA PHE A 345 -2.13 12.70 -10.59
C PHE A 345 -1.46 12.36 -11.93
N SER A 346 -1.55 11.11 -12.39
CA SER A 346 -1.09 10.69 -13.74
C SER A 346 -2.09 11.11 -14.83
N LEU A 347 -2.29 12.42 -14.96
CA LEU A 347 -3.43 13.00 -15.67
C LEU A 347 -3.47 12.67 -17.16
N TRP A 348 -2.35 12.30 -17.80
CA TRP A 348 -2.33 11.89 -19.22
C TRP A 348 -3.03 10.54 -19.45
N ASP A 349 -3.05 9.67 -18.45
CA ASP A 349 -3.73 8.37 -18.48
C ASP A 349 -5.12 8.48 -17.85
N THR A 350 -5.17 9.01 -16.63
CA THR A 350 -6.33 8.85 -15.75
C THR A 350 -7.56 9.62 -16.20
N TYR A 351 -7.41 10.68 -17.01
CA TYR A 351 -8.55 11.43 -17.57
C TYR A 351 -9.43 10.58 -18.50
N ARG A 352 -8.87 9.50 -19.08
CA ARG A 352 -9.52 8.69 -20.11
C ARG A 352 -10.59 7.77 -19.56
N ALA A 353 -10.38 7.23 -18.34
CA ALA A 353 -11.26 6.22 -17.76
C ALA A 353 -11.34 6.26 -16.23
N ALA A 354 -10.21 6.44 -15.52
CA ALA A 354 -10.21 6.44 -14.06
C ALA A 354 -10.98 7.63 -13.46
N HIS A 355 -10.72 8.86 -13.90
CA HIS A 355 -11.49 10.03 -13.45
C HIS A 355 -12.98 9.96 -13.83
N PRO A 356 -13.36 9.54 -15.06
CA PRO A 356 -14.75 9.21 -15.37
C PRO A 356 -15.37 8.18 -14.41
N LEU A 357 -14.66 7.11 -14.08
CA LEU A 357 -15.13 6.10 -13.12
C LEU A 357 -15.39 6.73 -11.75
N TYR A 358 -14.49 7.57 -11.24
CA TYR A 358 -14.66 8.24 -9.94
C TYR A 358 -15.88 9.17 -9.86
N THR A 359 -16.50 9.56 -10.98
CA THR A 359 -17.77 10.30 -10.98
C THR A 359 -19.00 9.41 -10.79
N ILE A 360 -18.83 8.10 -10.90
CA ILE A 360 -19.87 7.08 -10.83
C ILE A 360 -19.88 6.39 -9.46
N ILE A 361 -18.69 6.10 -8.92
CA ILE A 361 -18.48 5.29 -7.69
C ILE A 361 -18.07 6.11 -6.47
#